data_AF-A0A8J4FGJ1-F1
#
_entry.id   AF-A0A8J4FGJ1-F1
#
_cell.length_a   1.000
_cell.length_b   1.000
_cell.length_c   1.000
_cell.angle_alpha   90.00
_cell.angle_beta   90.00
_cell.angle_gamma   90.00
#
_symmetry.space_group_name_H-M   'P 1'
#
loop_
_entity.id
_entity.type
_entity.pdbx_description
1 polymer ?
#
loop_
_entity_poly.entity_id
_entity_poly.type
_entity_poly.pdbx_seq_one_letter_code
_entity_poly.pdbx_strand_id
1 'polypeptide(L)'
;MFYEIVIAPGYTPEGLEVLKGKSKNLRILEAKPRAPSGLSLRQVAGGWLWQGADSLDPEAITLTCVSQAQSTAWQLEDLKFAWRAVKHVKSNAITVAKDGRLLTLR
;
A
#
# COMPACT_ATOMS: atom_id res chain seq x y z
N MET A 1 -16.18 -13.85 4.92
CA MET A 1 -15.18 -12.80 5.23
C MET A 1 -15.90 -11.66 5.93
N PHE A 2 -15.37 -11.21 7.06
CA PHE A 2 -15.92 -10.09 7.83
C PHE A 2 -15.06 -8.84 7.60
N TYR A 3 -15.69 -7.67 7.51
CA TYR A 3 -15.01 -6.39 7.34
C TYR A 3 -15.51 -5.42 8.41
N GLU A 4 -14.59 -4.69 9.04
CA GLU A 4 -14.96 -3.61 9.97
C GLU A 4 -15.22 -2.30 9.22
N ILE A 5 -14.37 -1.99 8.24
CA ILE A 5 -14.38 -0.74 7.48
C ILE A 5 -14.09 -1.03 6.01
N VAL A 6 -14.82 -0.36 5.12
CA VAL A 6 -14.50 -0.28 3.69
C VAL A 6 -14.42 1.20 3.32
N ILE A 7 -13.32 1.58 2.65
CA ILE A 7 -13.07 2.94 2.19
C ILE A 7 -12.81 2.90 0.69
N ALA A 8 -13.47 3.79 -0.06
CA ALA A 8 -13.28 3.93 -1.50
C ALA A 8 -13.34 5.41 -1.94
N PRO A 9 -12.83 5.76 -3.13
CA PRO A 9 -13.01 7.08 -3.74
C PRO A 9 -14.46 7.46 -4.08
N GLY A 10 -15.33 6.45 -4.14
CA GLY A 10 -16.76 6.52 -4.44
C GLY A 10 -17.32 5.10 -4.59
N TYR A 11 -18.65 4.99 -4.61
CA TYR A 11 -19.36 3.72 -4.79
C TYR A 11 -20.43 3.85 -5.88
N THR A 12 -20.65 2.79 -6.64
CA THR A 12 -21.87 2.71 -7.46
C THR A 12 -23.08 2.46 -6.55
N PRO A 13 -24.30 2.85 -6.97
CA PRO A 13 -25.51 2.56 -6.21
C PRO A 13 -25.65 1.07 -5.88
N GLU A 14 -25.39 0.20 -6.84
CA GLU A 14 -25.50 -1.26 -6.68
C GLU A 14 -24.47 -1.80 -5.68
N GLY A 15 -23.22 -1.31 -5.76
CA GLY A 15 -22.16 -1.73 -4.84
C GLY A 15 -22.43 -1.28 -3.40
N LEU A 16 -22.97 -0.08 -3.22
CA LEU A 16 -23.32 0.44 -1.91
C LEU A 16 -24.44 -0.38 -1.24
N GLU A 17 -25.47 -0.77 -2.00
CA GLU A 17 -26.55 -1.61 -1.49
C GLU A 17 -26.05 -2.99 -1.06
N VAL A 18 -25.14 -3.60 -1.83
CA VAL A 18 -24.50 -4.87 -1.44
C VAL A 18 -23.72 -4.72 -0.13
N LEU A 19 -22.96 -3.64 0.05
CA LEU A 19 -22.18 -3.41 1.27
C LEU A 19 -23.07 -3.17 2.48
N LYS A 20 -24.14 -2.38 2.35
CA LYS A 20 -25.14 -2.17 3.41
C LYS A 20 -25.82 -3.47 3.84
N GLY A 21 -26.01 -4.40 2.90
CA GLY A 21 -26.58 -5.72 3.18
C GLY A 21 -25.67 -6.66 3.97
N LYS A 22 -24.34 -6.41 4.04
CA LYS A 22 -23.40 -7.34 4.71
C LYS A 22 -23.48 -7.31 6.23
N SER A 23 -23.59 -6.12 6.83
CA SER A 23 -23.62 -5.95 8.28
C SER A 23 -24.04 -4.53 8.66
N LYS A 24 -24.83 -4.40 9.73
CA LYS A 24 -25.17 -3.09 10.32
C LYS A 24 -23.97 -2.38 10.96
N ASN A 25 -22.92 -3.12 11.33
CA ASN A 25 -21.72 -2.59 11.97
C ASN A 25 -20.61 -2.23 10.98
N LEU A 26 -20.80 -2.50 9.69
CA LEU A 26 -19.82 -2.17 8.67
C LEU A 26 -19.77 -0.65 8.46
N ARG A 27 -18.60 -0.05 8.65
CA ARG A 27 -18.38 1.38 8.38
C ARG A 27 -18.02 1.56 6.91
N ILE A 28 -18.90 2.21 6.15
CA ILE A 28 -18.70 2.49 4.72
C ILE A 28 -18.33 3.95 4.59
N LEU A 29 -17.11 4.25 4.16
CA LEU A 29 -16.59 5.61 4.04
C LEU A 29 -16.23 5.91 2.59
N GLU A 30 -16.50 7.14 2.16
CA GLU A 30 -15.98 7.71 0.91
C GLU A 30 -14.85 8.69 1.25
N ALA A 31 -13.69 8.53 0.60
CA ALA A 31 -12.56 9.43 0.77
C ALA A 31 -11.79 9.57 -0.55
N LYS A 32 -11.50 10.80 -0.97
CA LYS A 32 -10.67 11.03 -2.15
C LYS A 32 -9.22 10.61 -1.89
N PRO A 33 -8.53 9.98 -2.86
CA PRO A 33 -7.10 9.68 -2.74
C PRO A 33 -6.34 10.97 -2.48
N ARG A 34 -5.46 10.96 -1.47
CA ARG A 34 -4.51 12.04 -1.24
C ARG A 34 -3.14 11.58 -1.70
N ALA A 35 -2.50 12.38 -2.56
CA ALA A 35 -1.10 12.13 -2.89
C ALA A 35 -0.27 12.17 -1.59
N PRO A 36 0.67 11.23 -1.38
CA PRO A 36 1.60 11.33 -0.27
C PRO A 36 2.45 12.58 -0.51
N SER A 37 2.13 13.66 0.18
CA SER A 37 2.86 14.92 0.11
C SER A 37 2.92 15.58 1.48
N GLY A 38 3.93 16.42 1.67
CA GLY A 38 4.12 17.20 2.87
C GLY A 38 4.90 16.49 3.97
N LEU A 39 4.55 16.80 5.22
CA LEU A 39 5.27 16.41 6.42
C LEU A 39 4.58 15.24 7.13
N SER A 40 5.39 14.27 7.56
CA SER A 40 5.00 13.24 8.51
C SER A 40 5.44 13.67 9.90
N LEU A 41 4.47 13.76 10.82
CA LEU A 41 4.70 14.11 12.21
C LEU A 41 4.61 12.87 13.09
N ARG A 42 5.57 12.71 14.00
CA ARG A 42 5.58 11.66 15.01
C ARG A 42 5.74 12.28 16.39
N GLN A 43 4.77 12.04 17.27
CA GLN A 43 4.86 12.47 18.65
C GLN A 43 5.95 11.69 19.38
N VAL A 44 6.73 12.38 20.21
CA VAL A 44 7.71 11.82 21.13
C VAL A 44 7.55 12.46 22.51
N ALA A 45 8.19 11.89 23.53
CA ALA A 45 8.19 12.50 24.86
C ALA A 45 8.78 13.92 24.76
N GLY A 46 8.04 14.91 25.25
CA GLY A 46 8.47 16.32 25.24
C GLY A 46 8.29 17.07 23.91
N GLY A 47 7.72 16.47 22.86
CA GLY A 47 7.47 17.20 21.62
C GLY A 47 7.13 16.35 20.39
N TRP A 48 7.62 16.79 19.24
CA TRP A 48 7.32 16.20 17.93
C TRP A 48 8.58 16.07 17.08
N LEU A 49 8.67 14.98 16.34
CA LEU A 49 9.58 14.82 15.21
C LEU A 49 8.80 15.08 13.93
N TRP A 50 9.43 15.72 12.96
CA TRP A 50 8.91 15.92 11.62
C TRP A 50 9.87 15.36 10.58
N GLN A 51 9.34 14.86 9.47
CA GLN A 51 10.13 14.42 8.33
C GLN A 51 9.31 14.59 7.05
N GLY A 52 9.97 14.60 5.89
CA GLY A 52 9.26 14.47 4.62
C GLY A 52 8.48 13.15 4.56
N ALA A 53 7.29 13.17 3.98
CA ALA A 53 6.55 11.94 3.74
C ALA A 53 7.31 11.03 2.76
N ASP A 54 7.33 9.73 3.05
CA ASP A 54 7.83 8.72 2.11
C ASP A 54 6.86 8.59 0.92
N SER A 55 7.14 9.41 -0.08
CA SER A 55 6.31 9.66 -1.26
C SER A 55 6.95 9.12 -2.54
N LEU A 56 8.02 8.32 -2.42
CA LEU A 56 8.77 7.85 -3.56
C LEU A 56 7.90 6.99 -4.48
N ASP A 57 7.90 7.37 -5.75
CA ASP A 57 7.15 6.70 -6.81
C ASP A 57 7.90 5.43 -7.26
N PRO A 58 7.26 4.26 -7.31
CA PRO A 58 7.97 3.03 -7.68
C PRO A 58 8.49 3.01 -9.12
N GLU A 59 7.89 3.80 -9.99
CA GLU A 59 8.31 4.04 -11.37
C GLU A 59 9.61 4.86 -11.42
N ALA A 60 9.93 5.61 -10.36
CA ALA A 60 11.19 6.34 -10.23
C ALA A 60 12.36 5.46 -9.72
N ILE A 61 12.13 4.16 -9.48
CA ILE A 61 13.16 3.25 -8.96
C ILE A 61 13.94 2.64 -10.11
N THR A 62 15.25 2.80 -10.05
CA THR A 62 16.19 2.08 -10.91
C THR A 62 16.65 0.80 -10.22
N LEU A 63 16.27 -0.36 -10.78
CA LEU A 63 16.77 -1.66 -10.31
C LEU A 63 18.06 -2.01 -11.03
N THR A 64 19.10 -2.34 -10.27
CA THR A 64 20.38 -2.80 -10.80
C THR A 64 20.52 -4.30 -10.57
N CYS A 65 20.67 -5.08 -11.65
CA CYS A 65 20.93 -6.52 -11.55
C CYS A 65 22.39 -6.76 -11.14
N VAL A 66 22.61 -7.34 -9.96
CA VAL A 66 23.94 -7.63 -9.42
C VAL A 66 24.33 -9.11 -9.54
N SER A 67 23.42 -9.97 -10.03
CA SER A 67 23.66 -11.39 -10.28
C SER A 67 23.98 -11.68 -11.75
N GLN A 68 24.55 -12.86 -12.02
CA GLN A 68 24.79 -13.34 -13.38
C GLN A 68 23.48 -13.60 -14.14
N ALA A 69 22.48 -14.16 -13.46
CA ALA A 69 21.16 -14.40 -14.03
C ALA A 69 20.38 -13.08 -14.11
N GLN A 70 19.96 -12.71 -15.31
CA GLN A 70 19.13 -11.54 -15.56
C GLN A 70 17.67 -11.80 -15.21
N SER A 71 17.01 -10.78 -14.66
CA SER A 71 15.56 -10.82 -14.44
C SER A 71 14.83 -10.66 -15.76
N THR A 72 13.77 -11.45 -15.96
CA THR A 72 12.81 -11.26 -17.04
C THR A 72 11.98 -10.00 -16.80
N ALA A 73 11.31 -9.48 -17.85
CA ALA A 73 10.42 -8.34 -17.72
C ALA A 73 9.32 -8.56 -16.66
N TRP A 74 8.74 -9.76 -16.61
CA TRP A 74 7.73 -10.13 -15.61
C TRP A 74 8.28 -10.10 -14.18
N GLN A 75 9.49 -10.61 -13.98
CA GLN A 75 10.14 -10.56 -12.67
C GLN A 75 10.45 -9.12 -12.24
N LEU A 76 10.83 -8.24 -13.17
CA LEU A 76 11.06 -6.82 -12.86
C LEU A 76 9.77 -6.11 -12.43
N GLU A 77 8.64 -6.42 -13.06
CA GLU A 77 7.33 -5.87 -12.63
C GLU A 77 6.92 -6.38 -11.25
N ASP A 78 7.12 -7.67 -10.96
CA ASP A 78 6.89 -8.22 -9.63
C ASP A 78 7.82 -7.62 -8.57
N LEU A 79 9.08 -7.32 -8.91
CA LEU A 79 10.03 -6.64 -8.03
C LEU A 79 9.60 -5.21 -7.70
N LYS A 80 9.14 -4.43 -8.70
CA LYS A 80 8.59 -3.09 -8.49
C LYS A 80 7.36 -3.13 -7.59
N PHE A 81 6.47 -4.10 -7.82
CA PHE A 81 5.30 -4.30 -6.98
C PHE A 81 5.69 -4.67 -5.53
N ALA A 82 6.61 -5.62 -5.35
CA ALA A 82 7.09 -6.04 -4.02
C ALA A 82 7.73 -4.88 -3.26
N TRP A 83 8.52 -4.05 -3.95
CA TRP A 83 9.11 -2.83 -3.39
C TRP A 83 8.06 -1.80 -2.98
N ARG A 84 7.05 -1.56 -3.84
CA ARG A 84 5.92 -0.67 -3.50
C ARG A 84 5.19 -1.16 -2.26
N ALA A 85 5.03 -2.47 -2.11
CA ALA A 85 4.33 -3.06 -0.98
C ALA A 85 5.13 -2.99 0.34
N VAL A 86 6.44 -3.27 0.30
CA VAL A 86 7.25 -3.42 1.52
C VAL A 86 7.35 -2.13 2.33
N LYS A 87 7.30 -0.95 1.69
CA LYS A 87 7.34 0.35 2.41
C LYS A 87 6.18 0.55 3.38
N HIS A 88 5.07 -0.17 3.19
CA HIS A 88 3.89 -0.11 4.05
C HIS A 88 3.90 -1.14 5.19
N VAL A 89 4.94 -1.98 5.27
CA VAL A 89 5.16 -2.96 6.34
C VAL A 89 6.16 -2.39 7.34
N LYS A 90 5.94 -2.61 8.64
CA LYS A 90 6.86 -2.13 9.68
C LYS A 90 8.20 -2.87 9.59
N SER A 91 9.30 -2.12 9.63
CA SER A 91 10.65 -2.70 9.59
C SER A 91 10.97 -3.57 10.81
N ASN A 92 11.78 -4.63 10.68
CA ASN A 92 12.38 -5.16 9.45
C ASN A 92 11.35 -5.99 8.66
N ALA A 93 11.22 -5.74 7.35
CA ALA A 93 10.16 -6.32 6.53
C ALA A 93 10.68 -7.08 5.31
N ILE A 94 9.99 -8.17 4.96
CA ILE A 94 10.23 -8.96 3.73
C ILE A 94 8.90 -9.19 3.04
N THR A 95 8.78 -8.83 1.75
CA THR A 95 7.63 -9.17 0.92
C THR A 95 8.02 -10.18 -0.15
N VAL A 96 7.12 -11.12 -0.43
CA VAL A 96 7.23 -12.03 -1.59
C VAL A 96 6.01 -11.78 -2.46
N ALA A 97 6.24 -11.49 -3.73
CA ALA A 97 5.19 -11.24 -4.70
C ALA A 97 5.35 -12.12 -5.94
N LYS A 98 4.23 -12.36 -6.60
CA LYS A 98 4.16 -13.03 -7.91
C LYS A 98 2.92 -12.59 -8.65
N ASP A 99 3.04 -12.38 -9.96
CA ASP A 99 1.94 -12.01 -10.85
C ASP A 99 1.16 -10.76 -10.34
N GLY A 100 1.88 -9.76 -9.84
CA GLY A 100 1.31 -8.52 -9.30
C GLY A 100 0.53 -8.66 -7.98
N ARG A 101 0.77 -9.75 -7.22
CA ARG A 101 0.09 -10.03 -5.96
C ARG A 101 1.09 -10.35 -4.85
N LEU A 102 0.76 -9.92 -3.63
CA LEU A 102 1.50 -10.35 -2.43
C LEU A 102 1.15 -11.81 -2.11
N LEU A 103 2.18 -12.65 -1.99
CA LEU A 103 2.05 -14.02 -1.51
C LEU A 103 2.25 -14.11 0.01
N THR A 104 3.26 -13.39 0.51
CA THR A 104 3.53 -13.29 1.95
C THR A 104 4.25 -11.98 2.28
N LEU A 105 4.08 -11.53 3.52
CA LEU A 105 4.87 -10.48 4.12
C LEU A 105 5.29 -10.90 5.53
N ARG A 106 6.49 -10.51 5.94
CA ARG A 106 7.08 -10.71 7.27
C ARG A 106 7.52 -9.36 7.81
#